data_AF-A0A9Q1A2R2-F1
#
_entry.id   AF-A0A9Q1A2R2-F1
#
_cell.length_a   1.000
_cell.length_b   1.000
_cell.length_c   1.000
_cell.angle_alpha   90.00
_cell.angle_beta   90.00
_cell.angle_gamma   90.00
#
_symmetry.space_group_name_H-M   'P 1'
#
loop_
_entity.id
_entity.type
_entity.pdbx_description
1 polymer ?
#
loop_
_entity_poly.entity_id
_entity_poly.type
_entity_poly.pdbx_seq_one_letter_code
_entity_poly.pdbx_strand_id
1 'polypeptide(L)'
;MLNKTAPSSKSQIYSQCNIYEAGQKKIAFKYLSEKAANKEKAKSGCIRSEGDLFVTGTQAGLVTNDGEYCMFHPSEYYPTWTLEPLTDSLKQVLQHCTRWQCVPRPADQPRAAQ
;
A
#
# COMPACT_ATOMS: atom_id res chain seq x y z
N MET A 1 34.17 -5.03 17.15
CA MET A 1 33.84 -4.69 15.74
C MET A 1 32.33 -4.69 15.61
N LEU A 2 31.71 -3.51 15.51
CA LEU A 2 30.25 -3.40 15.40
C LEU A 2 29.85 -3.62 13.93
N ASN A 3 29.28 -4.78 13.68
CA ASN A 3 28.51 -5.22 12.53
C ASN A 3 27.43 -4.19 12.16
N LYS A 4 27.82 -3.15 11.41
CA LYS A 4 26.89 -2.26 10.70
C LYS A 4 26.32 -2.97 9.48
N THR A 5 25.40 -3.90 9.71
CA THR A 5 24.43 -4.26 8.67
C THR A 5 23.48 -3.07 8.59
N ALA A 6 23.72 -2.13 7.68
CA ALA A 6 22.75 -1.11 7.37
C ALA A 6 21.42 -1.82 7.04
N PRO A 7 20.31 -1.52 7.75
CA PRO A 7 19.01 -2.06 7.39
C PRO A 7 18.69 -1.45 6.03
N SER A 8 18.92 -2.21 4.96
CA SER A 8 18.30 -1.95 3.67
C SER A 8 16.82 -1.84 3.96
N SER A 9 16.27 -0.65 3.76
CA SER A 9 14.88 -0.28 4.04
C SER A 9 13.93 -1.15 3.20
N LYS A 10 13.71 -2.38 3.66
CA LYS A 10 12.64 -3.23 3.17
C LYS A 10 11.39 -2.77 3.88
N SER A 11 10.72 -1.77 3.32
CA SER A 11 9.45 -1.31 3.86
C SER A 11 8.48 -2.48 3.90
N GLN A 12 7.85 -2.68 5.05
CA GLN A 12 6.83 -3.69 5.26
C GLN A 12 5.52 -2.97 5.55
N ILE A 13 4.48 -3.30 4.79
CA ILE A 13 3.15 -2.73 4.98
C ILE A 13 2.19 -3.87 5.27
N TYR A 14 1.44 -3.72 6.35
CA TYR A 14 0.31 -4.57 6.68
C TYR A 14 -0.95 -3.75 6.47
N SER A 15 -1.69 -4.05 5.41
CA SER A 15 -2.95 -3.42 5.03
C SER A 15 -4.12 -4.29 5.47
N GLN A 16 -5.07 -3.70 6.20
CA GLN A 16 -6.20 -4.42 6.73
C GLN A 16 -7.48 -3.60 6.63
N CYS A 17 -8.53 -4.20 6.05
CA CYS A 17 -9.87 -3.61 5.90
C CYS A 17 -9.91 -2.24 5.17
N ASN A 18 -8.94 -1.96 4.28
CA ASN A 18 -8.88 -0.76 3.46
C ASN A 18 -9.76 -0.88 2.19
N ILE A 19 -10.10 0.28 1.60
CA ILE A 19 -10.84 0.38 0.32
C ILE A 19 -9.92 0.96 -0.76
N TYR A 20 -9.74 0.22 -1.84
CA TYR A 20 -8.98 0.66 -3.01
C TYR A 20 -9.90 0.85 -4.22
N GLU A 21 -10.01 2.10 -4.68
CA GLU A 21 -10.82 2.47 -5.84
C GLU A 21 -9.99 3.29 -6.83
N ALA A 22 -9.46 2.61 -7.86
CA ALA A 22 -8.69 3.24 -8.93
C ALA A 22 -9.34 3.06 -10.32
N GLY A 23 -10.39 2.24 -10.41
CA GLY A 23 -11.10 1.94 -11.66
C GLY A 23 -10.46 0.81 -12.46
N GLN A 24 -10.99 0.58 -13.66
CA GLN A 24 -10.60 -0.58 -14.48
C GLN A 24 -9.13 -0.52 -14.92
N LYS A 25 -8.47 -1.68 -14.88
CA LYS A 25 -7.06 -1.87 -15.32
C LYS A 25 -6.03 -1.05 -14.51
N LYS A 26 -6.41 -0.51 -13.35
CA LYS A 26 -5.48 0.12 -12.42
C LYS A 26 -5.07 -0.88 -11.34
N ILE A 27 -3.81 -0.80 -10.93
CA ILE A 27 -3.22 -1.65 -9.92
C ILE A 27 -3.08 -0.83 -8.63
N ALA A 28 -3.59 -1.36 -7.52
CA ALA A 28 -3.51 -0.73 -6.20
C ALA A 28 -2.07 -0.75 -5.65
N PHE A 29 -1.40 -1.91 -5.72
CA PHE A 29 -0.04 -2.08 -5.22
C PHE A 29 0.96 -2.24 -6.36
N LYS A 30 1.85 -1.25 -6.49
CA LYS A 30 2.97 -1.31 -7.42
C LYS A 30 4.28 -1.35 -6.63
N TYR A 31 5.08 -2.37 -6.89
CA TYR A 31 6.37 -2.59 -6.25
C TYR A 31 7.48 -1.95 -7.08
N LEU A 32 8.30 -1.12 -6.44
CA LEU A 32 9.50 -0.55 -7.05
C LEU A 32 10.72 -1.22 -6.43
N SER A 33 11.58 -1.74 -7.31
CA SER A 33 12.83 -2.39 -6.91
C SER A 33 13.94 -1.36 -6.90
N GLU A 34 14.60 -1.19 -5.76
CA GLU A 34 15.76 -0.31 -5.62
C GLU A 34 17.03 -1.14 -5.40
N LYS A 35 18.11 -0.77 -6.12
CA LYS A 35 19.43 -1.35 -5.92
C LYS A 35 20.33 -0.34 -5.22
N ALA A 36 20.53 -0.53 -3.92
CA ALA A 36 21.51 0.24 -3.17
C ALA A 36 22.94 -0.04 -3.66
N ALA A 37 23.81 0.97 -3.67
CA ALA A 37 25.18 0.87 -4.18
C ALA A 37 26.03 -0.24 -3.52
N ASN A 38 25.72 -0.58 -2.27
CA ASN A 38 26.40 -1.62 -1.49
C ASN A 38 25.69 -2.98 -1.51
N LYS A 39 24.65 -3.17 -2.35
CA LYS A 39 23.90 -4.42 -2.47
C LYS A 39 23.98 -4.95 -3.89
N GLU A 40 24.31 -6.23 -4.01
CA GLU A 40 24.40 -6.93 -5.29
C GLU A 40 23.04 -7.02 -6.01
N LYS A 41 21.97 -7.26 -5.26
CA LYS A 41 20.60 -7.47 -5.76
C LYS A 41 19.69 -6.29 -5.41
N ALA A 42 18.90 -5.88 -6.39
CA ALA A 42 17.78 -4.96 -6.17
C ALA A 42 16.75 -5.61 -5.22
N LYS A 43 16.11 -4.79 -4.39
CA LYS A 43 15.11 -5.25 -3.42
C LYS A 43 13.90 -4.33 -3.44
N SER A 44 12.75 -4.91 -3.17
CA SER A 44 11.49 -4.19 -2.99
C SER A 44 10.97 -4.42 -1.59
N GLY A 45 10.10 -3.53 -1.11
CA GLY A 45 9.29 -3.77 0.08
C GLY A 45 8.26 -4.88 -0.14
N CYS A 46 7.54 -5.23 0.92
CA CYS A 46 6.46 -6.22 0.87
C CYS A 46 5.16 -5.63 1.44
N ILE A 47 4.03 -6.02 0.85
CA ILE A 47 2.70 -5.65 1.32
C ILE A 47 1.92 -6.93 1.59
N ARG A 48 1.37 -7.05 2.80
CA ARG A 48 0.36 -8.04 3.15
C ARG A 48 -0.98 -7.33 3.22
N SER A 49 -2.00 -7.91 2.61
CA SER A 49 -3.33 -7.33 2.49
C SER A 49 -4.35 -8.34 3.00
N GLU A 50 -5.12 -7.97 4.02
CA GLU A 50 -6.09 -8.85 4.68
C GLU A 50 -7.44 -8.15 4.85
N GLY A 51 -8.51 -8.73 4.29
CA GLY A 51 -9.85 -8.15 4.37
C GLY A 51 -10.01 -6.82 3.61
N ASP A 52 -9.04 -6.42 2.79
CA ASP A 52 -9.13 -5.24 1.93
C ASP A 52 -10.12 -5.47 0.77
N LEU A 53 -10.78 -4.39 0.33
CA LEU A 53 -11.69 -4.41 -0.80
C LEU A 53 -11.15 -3.61 -1.98
N PHE A 54 -11.10 -4.25 -3.14
CA PHE A 54 -10.72 -3.64 -4.42
C PHE A 54 -11.97 -3.41 -5.27
N VAL A 55 -12.36 -2.15 -5.44
CA VAL A 55 -13.63 -1.77 -6.07
C VAL A 55 -13.42 -1.38 -7.54
N THR A 56 -14.48 -1.47 -8.34
CA THR A 56 -14.53 -0.93 -9.72
C THR A 56 -13.47 -1.54 -10.65
N GLY A 57 -13.17 -2.83 -10.47
CA GLY A 57 -12.19 -3.55 -11.31
C GLY A 57 -10.72 -3.19 -11.03
N THR A 58 -10.44 -2.57 -9.89
CA THR A 58 -9.08 -2.35 -9.39
C THR A 58 -8.42 -3.70 -9.11
N GLN A 59 -7.19 -3.90 -9.58
CA GLN A 59 -6.40 -5.10 -9.30
C GLN A 59 -5.50 -4.87 -8.08
N ALA A 60 -5.39 -5.85 -7.18
CA ALA A 60 -4.54 -5.70 -6.00
C ALA A 60 -3.06 -5.54 -6.37
N GLY A 61 -2.55 -6.36 -7.30
CA GLY A 61 -1.12 -6.37 -7.66
C GLY A 61 -0.21 -6.98 -6.61
N LEU A 62 -0.76 -7.79 -5.69
CA LEU A 62 0.02 -8.49 -4.66
C LEU A 62 1.03 -9.44 -5.32
N VAL A 63 2.26 -9.42 -4.81
CA VAL A 63 3.32 -10.34 -5.24
C VAL A 63 3.37 -11.49 -4.24
N THR A 64 3.24 -12.73 -4.72
CA THR A 64 3.54 -13.93 -3.94
C THR A 64 5.04 -13.92 -3.66
N ASN A 65 5.43 -13.61 -2.43
CA ASN A 65 6.78 -13.86 -1.97
C ASN A 65 6.81 -15.27 -1.38
N ASP A 66 7.59 -16.16 -2.00
CA ASP A 66 7.88 -17.50 -1.49
C ASP A 66 8.77 -17.39 -0.24
N GLY A 67 8.15 -17.17 0.91
CA GLY A 67 8.72 -17.48 2.23
C GLY A 67 9.83 -16.56 2.77
N GLU A 68 9.90 -16.50 4.09
CA GLU A 68 11.04 -16.03 4.91
C GLU A 68 11.34 -14.53 5.04
N TYR A 69 10.37 -13.64 4.84
CA TYR A 69 10.44 -12.33 5.50
C TYR A 69 9.57 -12.35 6.75
N CYS A 70 10.17 -12.08 7.92
CA CYS A 70 9.45 -11.70 9.13
C CYS A 70 8.55 -10.52 8.74
N MET A 71 7.29 -10.80 8.46
CA MET A 71 6.33 -9.80 8.04
C MET A 71 5.81 -9.13 9.29
N PHE A 72 6.03 -7.83 9.42
CA PHE A 72 5.39 -7.01 10.45
C PHE A 72 3.91 -7.37 10.60
N HIS A 73 3.50 -7.67 11.83
CA HIS A 73 2.10 -7.80 12.20
C HIS A 73 1.77 -6.84 13.35
N PRO A 74 0.68 -6.06 13.27
CA PRO A 74 0.32 -5.10 14.33
C PRO A 74 0.24 -5.72 15.73
N SER A 75 -0.21 -6.98 15.84
CA SER A 75 -0.32 -7.68 17.14
C SER A 75 0.99 -7.88 17.89
N GLU A 76 2.13 -7.81 17.21
CA GLU A 76 3.44 -7.93 17.85
C GLU A 76 3.80 -6.68 18.66
N TYR A 77 3.21 -5.53 18.31
CA TYR A 77 3.60 -4.21 18.85
C TYR A 77 2.43 -3.48 19.51
N TYR A 78 1.20 -3.78 19.12
CA TYR A 78 -0.01 -3.16 19.62
C TYR A 78 -0.85 -4.24 20.31
N PRO A 79 -0.90 -4.26 21.66
CA PRO A 79 -1.72 -5.23 22.40
C PRO A 79 -3.21 -5.12 22.09
N THR A 80 -3.66 -3.91 21.74
CA THR A 80 -5.04 -3.62 21.34
C THR A 80 -5.02 -2.64 20.17
N TRP A 81 -5.76 -2.93 19.11
CA TRP A 81 -6.11 -1.96 18.07
C TRP A 81 -7.56 -2.18 17.64
N THR A 82 -8.25 -1.09 17.31
CA THR A 82 -9.60 -1.15 16.79
C THR A 82 -9.56 -1.47 15.31
N LEU A 83 -10.27 -2.52 14.92
CA LEU A 83 -10.47 -2.89 13.53
C LEU A 83 -11.97 -3.11 13.33
N GLU A 84 -12.55 -2.38 12.38
CA GLU A 84 -13.92 -2.61 11.95
C GLU A 84 -13.90 -3.27 10.57
N PRO A 85 -14.58 -4.43 10.39
CA PRO A 85 -14.70 -5.04 9.08
C PRO A 85 -15.32 -4.07 8.09
N LEU A 86 -14.84 -4.14 6.85
CA LEU A 86 -15.39 -3.28 5.82
C LEU A 86 -16.84 -3.67 5.50
N THR A 87 -17.75 -2.71 5.68
CA THR A 87 -19.17 -2.82 5.36
C THR A 87 -19.60 -1.65 4.49
N ASP A 88 -20.70 -1.81 3.74
CA ASP A 88 -21.26 -0.72 2.93
C ASP A 88 -21.68 0.47 3.80
N SER A 89 -22.19 0.21 5.01
CA SER A 89 -22.49 1.25 5.99
C SER A 89 -21.24 2.02 6.42
N LEU A 90 -20.14 1.32 6.72
CA LEU A 90 -18.87 1.96 7.07
C LEU A 90 -18.34 2.81 5.90
N LYS A 91 -18.46 2.33 4.66
CA LYS A 91 -18.11 3.12 3.47
C LYS A 91 -18.93 4.42 3.38
N GLN A 92 -20.24 4.36 3.60
CA GLN A 92 -21.09 5.57 3.58
C GLN A 92 -20.70 6.57 4.68
N VAL A 93 -20.45 6.07 5.90
CA VAL A 93 -19.97 6.89 7.02
C VAL A 93 -18.65 7.57 6.66
N LEU A 94 -17.69 6.80 6.13
CA LEU A 94 -16.39 7.35 5.70
C LEU A 94 -16.57 8.41 4.61
N GLN A 95 -17.43 8.18 3.62
CA GLN A 95 -17.66 9.16 2.55
C GLN A 95 -18.20 10.48 3.10
N HIS A 96 -19.16 10.42 4.02
CA HIS A 96 -19.74 11.59 4.65
C HIS A 96 -18.74 12.31 5.57
N CYS A 97 -18.03 11.57 6.42
CA CYS A 97 -17.15 12.14 7.45
C CYS A 97 -15.82 12.65 6.92
N THR A 98 -15.28 12.05 5.84
CA THR A 98 -13.97 12.43 5.28
C THR A 98 -14.08 13.41 4.12
N ARG A 99 -15.31 13.77 3.71
CA ARG A 99 -15.59 14.46 2.44
C ARG A 99 -14.92 13.74 1.27
N TRP A 100 -14.97 12.41 1.25
CA TRP A 100 -14.46 11.63 0.12
C TRP A 100 -15.29 11.97 -1.12
N GLN A 101 -14.67 12.70 -2.04
CA GLN A 101 -15.28 13.12 -3.29
C GLN A 101 -14.38 12.71 -4.47
N CYS A 102 -15.00 12.37 -5.59
CA CYS A 102 -14.29 12.09 -6.84
C CYS A 102 -13.86 13.41 -7.48
N VAL A 103 -12.70 13.93 -7.09
CA VAL A 103 -12.14 15.15 -7.68
C VAL A 103 -11.35 14.76 -8.92
N PRO A 104 -11.78 15.16 -10.13
CA PRO A 104 -11.02 14.88 -11.34
C PRO A 104 -9.67 15.60 -11.28
N ARG A 105 -8.61 14.93 -11.74
CA ARG A 105 -7.30 15.56 -11.93
C ARG A 105 -7.47 16.72 -12.93
N PRO A 106 -6.98 17.94 -12.62
CA PRO A 106 -6.97 19.04 -13.59
C PRO A 106 -6.21 18.64 -14.86
N ALA A 107 -6.66 19.16 -16.01
CA ALA A 107 -5.95 18.96 -17.27
C ALA A 107 -4.52 19.52 -17.16
N ASP A 108 -3.55 18.82 -17.77
CA ASP A 108 -2.18 19.33 -17.83
C ASP A 108 -2.17 20.65 -18.60
N GLN A 109 -1.63 21.71 -18.00
CA GLN A 109 -1.47 22.98 -18.69
C GLN A 109 -0.33 22.84 -19.72
N PRO A 110 -0.53 23.27 -20.98
CA PRO A 110 0.56 23.34 -21.93
C PRO A 110 1.63 24.29 -21.37
N ARG A 111 2.90 23.86 -21.39
CA ARG A 111 4.02 24.78 -21.15
C ARG A 111 3.92 25.89 -22.19
N ALA A 112 3.76 27.14 -21.74
CA ALA A 112 3.96 28.29 -22.61
C ALA A 112 5.36 28.17 -23.22
N ALA A 113 5.45 28.17 -24.56
CA ALA A 113 6.72 28.29 -25.25
C ALA A 113 7.34 29.64 -24.86
N GLN A 114 8.52 29.60 -24.24
CA GLN A 114 9.43 30.74 -24.15
C GLN A 114 10.43 30.64 -25.29
#